data_AF-A0A2M8AW25-F1
#
_entry.id   AF-A0A2M8AW25-F1
#
_cell.length_a   1.000
_cell.length_b   1.000
_cell.length_c   1.000
_cell.angle_alpha   90.00
_cell.angle_beta   90.00
_cell.angle_gamma   90.00
#
_symmetry.space_group_name_H-M   'P 1'
#
loop_
_entity.id
_entity.type
_entity.pdbx_description
1 polymer ?
#
loop_
_entity_poly.entity_id
_entity_poly.type
_entity_poly.pdbx_seq_one_letter_code
_entity_poly.pdbx_strand_id
1 'polypeptide(L)' 'MSVVKNMTFESKLLPDGHLYCPEDLAYKQNINFKVIVTFKKPEIEASEYEIELSNIKDISEDFLSQEELNYYLNLEPL' A
#
# COMPACT_ATOMS: atom_id res chain seq x y z
N MET A 1 7.83 -13.73 22.31
CA MET A 1 8.05 -13.13 20.97
C MET A 1 6.99 -13.70 20.04
N SER A 2 6.06 -12.87 19.57
CA SER A 2 5.03 -13.30 18.62
C SER A 2 5.66 -13.38 17.23
N VAL A 3 5.62 -14.55 16.60
CA VAL A 3 6.07 -14.72 15.21
C VAL A 3 5.03 -14.02 14.34
N VAL A 4 5.38 -12.87 13.76
CA VAL A 4 4.51 -12.18 12.80
C VAL A 4 4.37 -13.09 11.58
N LYS A 5 3.18 -13.66 11.40
CA LYS A 5 2.88 -14.57 10.29
C LYS A 5 2.69 -13.72 9.04
N ASN A 6 3.78 -13.51 8.29
CA ASN A 6 3.73 -12.80 7.02
C ASN A 6 2.83 -13.59 6.04
N MET A 7 1.87 -12.89 5.44
CA MET A 7 0.96 -13.44 4.43
C MET A 7 1.25 -12.79 3.09
N THR A 8 1.31 -13.58 2.02
CA THR A 8 1.48 -13.11 0.65
C THR A 8 0.26 -13.53 -0.15
N PHE A 9 -0.30 -12.59 -0.92
CA PHE A 9 -1.42 -12.84 -1.82
C PHE A 9 -1.22 -12.03 -3.10
N GLU A 10 -1.79 -12.52 -4.20
CA GLU A 10 -1.84 -11.76 -5.44
C GLU A 10 -2.97 -10.72 -5.35
N SER A 11 -2.63 -9.46 -5.57
CA SER A 11 -3.59 -8.39 -5.73
C SER A 11 -3.76 -8.04 -7.22
N LYS A 12 -4.88 -7.40 -7.55
CA LYS A 12 -5.17 -6.88 -8.89
C LYS A 12 -5.67 -5.45 -8.79
N LEU A 13 -5.36 -4.64 -9.79
CA LEU A 13 -5.95 -3.32 -9.95
C LEU A 13 -7.41 -3.48 -10.34
N LEU A 14 -8.30 -2.87 -9.58
CA LEU A 14 -9.73 -2.83 -9.82
C LEU A 14 -10.07 -1.70 -10.83
N PRO A 15 -11.24 -1.74 -11.48
CA PRO A 15 -11.62 -0.73 -12.48
C PRO A 15 -11.67 0.71 -11.95
N ASP A 16 -11.81 0.88 -10.63
CA ASP A 16 -11.87 2.15 -9.93
C ASP A 16 -10.48 2.66 -9.48
N GLY A 17 -9.41 1.92 -9.79
CA GLY A 17 -8.03 2.29 -9.45
C GLY A 17 -7.55 1.76 -8.10
N HIS A 18 -8.39 1.06 -7.32
CA HIS A 18 -7.96 0.46 -6.05
C HIS A 18 -7.28 -0.90 -6.24
N LEU A 19 -6.44 -1.29 -5.29
CA LEU A 19 -5.90 -2.65 -5.21
C LEU A 19 -6.86 -3.57 -4.45
N TYR A 20 -7.12 -4.75 -5.01
CA TYR A 20 -7.90 -5.78 -4.33
C TYR A 20 -7.25 -6.19 -3.00
N CYS A 21 -8.04 -6.22 -1.93
CA CYS A 21 -7.66 -6.74 -0.62
C CYS A 21 -8.58 -7.91 -0.23
N PRO A 22 -8.04 -9.07 0.23
CA PRO A 22 -8.84 -10.17 0.74
C PRO A 22 -9.76 -9.76 1.89
N GLU A 23 -10.99 -10.28 1.91
CA GLU A 23 -12.01 -9.94 2.93
C GLU A 23 -11.51 -10.23 4.36
N ASP A 24 -10.74 -11.30 4.55
CA ASP A 24 -10.13 -11.68 5.84
C ASP A 24 -9.15 -10.63 6.40
N LEU A 25 -8.68 -9.71 5.55
CA LEU A 25 -7.79 -8.60 5.90
C LEU A 25 -8.52 -7.25 5.92
N ALA A 26 -9.62 -7.12 5.17
CA ALA A 26 -10.34 -5.85 5.01
C ALA A 26 -10.87 -5.26 6.33
N TYR A 27 -11.20 -6.11 7.31
CA TYR A 27 -11.75 -5.68 8.60
C TYR A 27 -10.73 -5.65 9.75
N LYS A 28 -9.46 -5.94 9.47
CA LYS A 28 -8.41 -5.95 10.50
C LYS A 28 -7.74 -4.59 10.58
N GLN A 29 -7.59 -4.10 11.81
CA GLN A 29 -6.91 -2.84 12.10
C GLN A 29 -5.40 -3.06 12.25
N ASN A 30 -4.62 -1.98 12.07
CA ASN A 30 -3.17 -1.95 12.26
C ASN A 30 -2.38 -2.98 11.40
N ILE A 31 -2.82 -3.22 10.17
CA ILE A 31 -2.09 -4.04 9.19
C ILE A 31 -1.12 -3.17 8.39
N ASN A 32 0.12 -3.64 8.27
CA ASN A 32 1.10 -3.08 7.36
C ASN A 32 1.13 -3.88 6.05
N PHE A 33 0.92 -3.20 4.92
CA PHE A 33 0.98 -3.80 3.60
C PHE A 33 2.31 -3.44 2.90
N LYS A 34 2.92 -4.43 2.24
CA LYS A 34 4.01 -4.20 1.29
C LYS A 34 3.53 -4.60 -0.10
N VAL A 35 3.39 -3.62 -0.98
CA VAL A 35 3.01 -3.85 -2.38
C VAL A 35 4.28 -4.09 -3.20
N ILE A 36 4.30 -5.19 -3.97
CA ILE A 36 5.38 -5.50 -4.90
C ILE A 36 4.74 -5.64 -6.29
N VAL A 37 5.17 -4.78 -7.21
CA VAL A 37 4.74 -4.84 -8.62
C VAL A 37 5.79 -5.63 -9.39
N THR A 38 5.37 -6.56 -10.24
CA THR A 38 6.26 -7.39 -11.06
C THR A 38 5.74 -7.44 -12.49
N PHE A 39 6.60 -7.08 -13.44
CA PHE A 39 6.28 -7.19 -14.87
C PHE A 39 6.56 -8.62 -15.34
N LYS A 40 5.55 -9.28 -15.92
CA LYS A 40 5.67 -10.67 -16.41
C LYS A 40 6.57 -10.80 -17.64
N LYS A 41 6.82 -9.70 -18.34
CA LYS A 41 7.69 -9.65 -19.52
C LYS A 41 8.99 -8.97 -19.11
N PRO A 42 10.14 -9.65 -19.17
CA PRO A 42 11.44 -9.07 -18.81
C PRO A 42 11.85 -7.92 -19.73
N GLU A 43 11.25 -7.83 -20.92
CA GLU A 43 11.46 -6.73 -21.88
C GLU A 43 10.72 -5.45 -21.49
N ILE A 44 9.75 -5.54 -20.57
CA ILE A 44 9.06 -4.39 -20.00
C ILE A 44 9.77 -4.08 -18.69
N GLU A 45 10.92 -3.42 -18.80
CA GLU A 45 11.52 -2.71 -17.68
C GLU A 45 10.75 -1.41 -17.47
N ALA A 46 10.54 -1.02 -16.21
CA ALA A 46 10.12 0.34 -15.92
C ALA A 46 11.19 1.27 -16.49
N SER A 47 10.78 2.20 -17.35
CA SER A 47 11.69 3.22 -17.89
C SER A 47 12.32 4.01 -16.74
N GLU A 48 13.51 4.59 -16.96
CA GLU A 48 14.14 5.49 -15.98
C GLU A 48 13.16 6.59 -15.51
N TYR A 49 12.32 7.08 -16.41
CA TYR A 49 11.25 8.03 -16.11
C TYR A 49 10.18 7.48 -15.15
N GLU A 50 9.74 6.24 -15.33
CA GLU A 50 8.79 5.58 -14.42
C GLU A 50 9.41 5.28 -13.06
N ILE A 51 10.70 4.91 -13.03
CA ILE A 51 11.47 4.74 -11.79
C ILE A 51 11.60 6.08 -11.07
N GLU A 52 11.96 7.14 -11.78
CA GLU A 52 12.03 8.50 -11.22
C GLU A 52 10.66 8.94 -10.68
N LEU A 53 9.56 8.76 -11.42
CA LEU A 53 8.19 9.02 -10.95
C LEU A 53 7.84 8.25 -9.69
N SER A 54 8.22 6.97 -9.59
CA SER A 54 7.99 6.16 -8.38
C SER A 54 8.82 6.63 -7.17
N ASN A 55 9.89 7.38 -7.44
CA ASN A 55 10.83 7.91 -6.46
C ASN A 55 10.61 9.42 -6.22
N ILE A 56 9.72 10.06 -6.98
CA ILE A 56 9.13 11.35 -6.61
C ILE A 56 8.40 11.06 -5.31
N LYS A 57 8.99 11.55 -4.22
CA LYS A 57 8.33 11.56 -2.93
C LYS A 57 7.00 12.27 -3.14
N ASP A 58 5.90 11.57 -2.86
CA ASP A 58 4.60 12.19 -2.70
C ASP A 58 4.81 13.47 -1.89
N ILE A 59 4.40 14.59 -2.47
CA ILE A 59 4.48 15.92 -1.85
C ILE A 59 4.07 15.80 -0.39
N SER A 60 4.89 16.32 0.53
CA SER A 60 4.67 16.19 1.99
C SER A 60 3.33 16.76 2.47
N GLU A 61 2.57 17.38 1.58
CA GLU A 61 1.27 18.00 1.80
C GLU A 61 0.09 17.07 1.45
N ASP A 62 0.33 15.88 0.86
CA ASP A 62 -0.71 14.91 0.46
C ASP A 62 -0.87 13.75 1.49
N PHE A 63 -0.32 13.92 2.68
CA PHE A 63 -0.48 12.97 3.77
C PHE A 63 -1.71 13.34 4.61
N LEU A 64 -2.46 12.31 5.02
CA LEU A 64 -3.45 12.43 6.08
C LEU A 64 -2.80 13.09 7.31
N SER A 65 -3.39 14.16 7.81
CA SER A 65 -3.03 14.76 9.09
C SER A 65 -3.08 13.72 10.20
N GLN A 66 -2.41 13.97 11.33
CA GLN A 66 -2.46 13.04 12.47
C GLN A 66 -3.90 12.83 12.97
N GLU A 67 -4.75 13.85 12.85
CA GLU A 67 -6.19 13.75 13.16
C GLU A 67 -6.90 12.80 12.20
N GLU A 68 -6.65 12.91 10.90
CA GLU A 68 -7.21 12.00 9.90
C GLU A 68 -6.67 10.57 10.08
N LEU A 69 -5.38 10.40 10.37
CA LEU A 69 -4.82 9.09 10.69
C LEU A 69 -5.49 8.48 11.92
N ASN A 70 -5.67 9.26 12.99
CA ASN A 70 -6.34 8.78 14.19
C ASN A 70 -7.80 8.40 13.91
N TYR A 71 -8.50 9.17 13.08
CA TYR A 71 -9.87 8.87 12.65
C TYR A 71 -9.95 7.57 11.83
N TYR A 72 -9.15 7.44 10.78
CA TYR A 72 -9.23 6.29 9.87
C TYR A 72 -8.69 5.00 10.50
N LEU A 73 -7.69 5.10 11.38
CA LEU A 73 -7.08 3.96 12.06
C LEU A 73 -7.67 3.70 13.44
N ASN A 74 -8.62 4.53 13.88
CA ASN A 74 -9.26 4.45 15.20
C ASN A 74 -8.23 4.43 16.34
N LEU A 75 -7.19 5.24 16.21
CA LEU A 75 -6.13 5.38 17.21
C LEU A 75 -6.58 6.35 18.30
N GLU A 76 -6.21 6.08 19.55
CA GLU A 76 -6.43 7.03 20.63
C GLU A 76 -5.63 8.31 20.35
N PRO A 77 -6.21 9.51 20.52
CA PRO A 77 -5.47 10.75 20.43
C PRO A 77 -4.40 10.78 21.54
N LEU A 78 -3.17 11.17 21.17
CA LEU A 78 -2.04 11.39 22.09
C LEU A 78 -2.30 12.53 23.08
#